data_AF-A0A419HCZ5-F1
#
_entry.id   AF-A0A419HCZ5-F1
#
_cell.length_a   1.000
_cell.length_b   1.000
_cell.length_c   1.000
_cell.angle_alpha   90.00
_cell.angle_beta   90.00
_cell.angle_gamma   90.00
#
_symmetry.space_group_name_H-M   'P 1'
#
loop_
_entity.id
_entity.type
_entity.pdbx_description
1 polymer ?
#
loop_
_entity_poly.entity_id
_entity_poly.type
_entity_poly.pdbx_seq_one_letter_code
_entity_poly.pdbx_strand_id
1 'polypeptide(L)'
;MITLLGSRRHRTPGDVSAMTETPDEQTIEDTAPTAEEEAALRANWEQDIRDQAALAGVSARFLSFWEPQPNTWSLFQDGGLWSVRYVGADYQPALFAQLSDAAFFLKSKLRENAQYLAREFEEIIDDRDCGTFMAQHEPGFGAFADKRIVSLRACEDFDHYGHYEDTILFAAGTPFEQRSQPEEDRAKPYRRFRLLQALTLVHGVAKPAYGQPGGGWAYMFGQTIGQALGQGTLVELSRFSPCRAPSSGQAPQQG
;
A
#
# COMPACT_ATOMS: atom_id res chain seq x y z
N MET A 1 -52.14 23.19 31.33
CA MET A 1 -51.23 24.02 30.53
C MET A 1 -50.01 23.15 30.21
N ILE A 2 -50.03 22.48 29.06
CA ILE A 2 -48.98 21.57 28.58
C ILE A 2 -48.73 21.94 27.12
N THR A 3 -47.51 22.36 26.81
CA THR A 3 -47.09 22.84 25.49
C THR A 3 -46.43 21.70 24.71
N LEU A 4 -46.98 21.41 23.53
CA LEU A 4 -46.42 20.49 22.53
C LEU A 4 -45.38 21.23 21.66
N LEU A 5 -44.13 20.76 21.64
CA LEU A 5 -43.18 20.94 20.53
C LEU A 5 -43.09 19.57 19.83
N GLY A 6 -43.19 19.38 18.51
CA GLY A 6 -42.89 20.25 17.39
C GLY A 6 -41.95 19.48 16.44
N SER A 7 -42.44 18.40 15.83
CA SER A 7 -41.68 17.50 14.94
C SER A 7 -41.25 18.22 13.66
N ARG A 8 -39.93 18.38 13.43
CA ARG A 8 -39.38 18.80 12.14
C ARG A 8 -39.23 17.60 11.22
N ARG A 9 -40.03 17.57 10.15
CA ARG A 9 -39.94 16.61 9.04
C ARG A 9 -38.76 16.96 8.12
N HIS A 10 -38.03 15.94 7.70
CA HIS A 10 -37.01 16.03 6.65
C HIS A 10 -37.61 16.55 5.34
N ARG A 11 -36.85 17.43 4.68
CA ARG A 11 -37.14 18.01 3.37
C ARG A 11 -36.63 17.04 2.30
N THR A 12 -37.50 16.58 1.41
CA THR A 12 -37.13 15.91 0.16
C THR A 12 -36.68 16.96 -0.87
N PRO A 13 -35.56 16.74 -1.58
CA PRO A 13 -35.28 17.44 -2.84
C PRO A 13 -36.27 17.01 -3.91
N GLY A 14 -36.76 17.99 -4.68
CA GLY A 14 -37.93 17.88 -5.55
C GLY A 14 -37.62 17.54 -7.00
N ASP A 15 -38.73 17.55 -7.75
CA ASP A 15 -38.90 17.24 -9.17
C ASP A 15 -37.75 17.67 -10.07
N VAL A 16 -37.20 16.68 -10.79
CA VAL A 16 -36.64 16.89 -12.13
C VAL A 16 -37.52 16.12 -13.10
N SER A 17 -38.16 16.89 -13.98
CA SER A 17 -39.10 16.45 -15.01
C SER A 17 -38.66 15.19 -15.77
N ALA A 18 -39.59 14.26 -15.93
CA ALA A 18 -39.48 13.13 -16.84
C ALA A 18 -39.30 13.61 -18.28
N MET A 19 -38.07 13.54 -18.80
CA MET A 19 -37.82 13.42 -20.22
C MET A 19 -37.91 11.95 -20.59
N THR A 20 -38.99 11.61 -21.28
CA THR A 20 -39.18 10.31 -21.92
C THR A 20 -38.32 10.28 -23.18
N GLU A 21 -37.04 9.94 -23.01
CA GLU A 21 -36.22 9.41 -24.09
C GLU A 21 -36.11 7.90 -23.83
N THR A 22 -36.79 7.11 -24.66
CA THR A 22 -36.52 5.67 -24.80
C THR A 22 -35.05 5.51 -25.19
N PRO A 23 -34.20 4.90 -24.36
CA PRO A 23 -32.85 4.56 -24.79
C PRO A 23 -32.99 3.46 -25.83
N ASP A 24 -32.32 3.64 -26.97
CA ASP A 24 -32.08 2.57 -27.93
C ASP A 24 -31.62 1.33 -27.16
N GLU A 25 -32.34 0.24 -27.36
CA GLU A 25 -32.04 -1.09 -26.85
C GLU A 25 -30.81 -1.59 -27.62
N GLN A 26 -29.64 -1.01 -27.32
CA GLN A 26 -28.37 -1.62 -27.66
C GLN A 26 -28.31 -2.89 -26.81
N THR A 27 -28.68 -4.00 -27.43
CA THR A 27 -28.31 -5.33 -26.98
C THR A 27 -26.80 -5.35 -26.85
N ILE A 28 -26.30 -5.05 -25.65
CA ILE A 28 -24.99 -5.48 -25.23
C ILE A 28 -25.13 -6.99 -25.20
N GLU A 29 -24.65 -7.66 -26.24
CA GLU A 29 -24.44 -9.10 -26.17
C GLU A 29 -23.53 -9.34 -24.97
N ASP A 30 -24.15 -9.78 -23.87
CA ASP A 30 -23.50 -10.23 -22.63
C ASP A 30 -22.73 -11.51 -22.95
N THR A 31 -21.69 -11.34 -23.75
CA THR A 31 -20.80 -12.41 -24.16
C THR A 31 -19.99 -12.71 -22.92
N ALA A 32 -20.18 -13.91 -22.37
CA ALA A 32 -19.44 -14.37 -21.20
C ALA A 32 -17.94 -14.10 -21.45
N PRO A 33 -17.22 -13.52 -20.47
CA PRO A 33 -15.82 -13.17 -20.65
C PRO A 33 -15.05 -14.42 -21.06
N THR A 34 -14.10 -14.22 -21.97
CA THR A 34 -13.18 -15.29 -22.35
C THR A 34 -12.38 -15.75 -21.13
N ALA A 35 -11.84 -16.96 -21.17
CA ALA A 35 -11.02 -17.49 -20.07
C ALA A 35 -9.81 -16.59 -19.75
N GLU A 36 -9.26 -15.91 -20.76
CA GLU A 36 -8.15 -14.97 -20.59
C GLU A 36 -8.59 -13.68 -19.89
N GLU A 37 -9.74 -13.12 -20.27
CA GLU A 37 -10.32 -11.95 -19.61
C GLU A 37 -10.71 -12.26 -18.15
N GLU A 38 -11.26 -13.44 -17.90
CA GLU A 38 -11.58 -13.87 -16.53
C GLU A 38 -10.31 -14.04 -15.68
N ALA A 39 -9.25 -14.63 -16.25
CA ALA A 39 -7.96 -14.75 -15.57
C ALA A 39 -7.34 -13.39 -15.26
N ALA A 40 -7.39 -12.44 -16.20
CA ALA A 40 -6.92 -11.08 -15.99
C ALA A 40 -7.74 -10.34 -14.91
N LEU A 41 -9.07 -10.49 -14.94
CA LEU A 41 -9.95 -9.92 -13.93
C LEU A 41 -9.64 -10.48 -12.53
N ARG A 42 -9.44 -11.80 -12.42
CA ARG A 42 -9.02 -12.46 -11.17
C ARG A 42 -7.69 -11.90 -10.66
N ALA A 43 -6.68 -11.80 -11.53
CA ALA A 43 -5.37 -11.25 -11.17
C ALA A 43 -5.45 -9.81 -10.66
N ASN A 44 -6.24 -8.96 -11.33
CA ASN A 44 -6.42 -7.57 -10.94
C ASN A 44 -7.07 -7.44 -9.55
N TRP A 45 -8.13 -8.22 -9.28
CA TRP A 45 -8.77 -8.22 -7.97
C TRP A 45 -7.90 -8.80 -6.86
N GLU A 46 -7.14 -9.87 -7.13
CA GLU A 46 -6.17 -10.39 -6.16
C GLU A 46 -5.14 -9.32 -5.79
N GLN A 47 -4.58 -8.62 -6.76
CA GLN A 47 -3.60 -7.56 -6.50
C GLN A 47 -4.21 -6.40 -5.69
N ASP A 48 -5.40 -5.92 -6.06
CA ASP A 48 -6.09 -4.86 -5.31
C ASP A 48 -6.38 -5.26 -3.86
N ILE A 49 -6.82 -6.50 -3.62
CA ILE A 49 -7.07 -7.00 -2.26
C ILE A 49 -5.77 -7.06 -1.46
N ARG A 50 -4.67 -7.55 -2.07
CA ARG A 50 -3.35 -7.60 -1.43
C ARG A 50 -2.84 -6.22 -1.07
N ASP A 51 -2.93 -5.25 -1.97
CA ASP A 51 -2.51 -3.88 -1.74
C ASP A 51 -3.30 -3.24 -0.58
N GLN A 52 -4.62 -3.42 -0.55
CA GLN A 52 -5.46 -2.92 0.54
C GLN A 52 -5.20 -3.63 1.87
N ALA A 53 -4.92 -4.93 1.85
CA ALA A 53 -4.54 -5.69 3.03
C ALA A 53 -3.18 -5.21 3.57
N ALA A 54 -2.20 -5.04 2.70
CA ALA A 54 -0.87 -4.52 3.06
C ALA A 54 -0.97 -3.12 3.65
N LEU A 55 -1.77 -2.23 3.06
CA LEU A 55 -2.02 -0.89 3.59
C LEU A 55 -2.67 -0.92 4.99
N ALA A 56 -3.54 -1.90 5.24
CA ALA A 56 -4.15 -2.13 6.55
C ALA A 56 -3.21 -2.85 7.55
N GLY A 57 -1.98 -3.18 7.16
CA GLY A 57 -1.01 -3.91 8.00
C GLY A 57 -1.30 -5.41 8.13
N VAL A 58 -2.19 -5.96 7.30
CA VAL A 58 -2.57 -7.37 7.31
C VAL A 58 -1.46 -8.24 6.71
N SER A 59 -1.17 -9.36 7.36
CA SER A 59 -0.24 -10.37 6.87
C SER A 59 -0.85 -11.19 5.75
N ALA A 60 -0.09 -11.40 4.68
CA ALA A 60 -0.50 -12.24 3.56
C ALA A 60 -0.66 -13.71 3.95
N ARG A 61 -0.10 -14.14 5.09
CA ARG A 61 -0.31 -15.50 5.61
C ARG A 61 -1.78 -15.81 5.92
N PHE A 62 -2.58 -14.76 6.15
CA PHE A 62 -4.01 -14.87 6.42
C PHE A 62 -4.86 -14.74 5.15
N LEU A 63 -4.26 -14.73 3.97
CA LEU A 63 -4.98 -14.61 2.70
C LEU A 63 -4.77 -15.85 1.84
N SER A 64 -5.84 -16.32 1.21
CA SER A 64 -5.73 -17.21 0.08
C SER A 64 -6.75 -16.86 -1.01
N PHE A 65 -6.38 -17.12 -2.25
CA PHE A 65 -7.20 -16.86 -3.41
C PHE A 65 -7.32 -18.12 -4.23
N TRP A 66 -8.50 -18.32 -4.82
CA TRP A 66 -8.88 -19.38 -5.75
C TRP A 66 -8.95 -20.77 -5.13
N GLU A 67 -8.08 -21.08 -4.18
CA GLU A 67 -8.09 -22.27 -3.36
C GLU A 67 -8.11 -21.89 -1.87
N PRO A 68 -9.05 -22.45 -1.09
CA PRO A 68 -9.10 -22.20 0.35
C PRO A 68 -7.92 -22.87 1.06
N GLN A 69 -7.26 -22.13 1.95
CA GLN A 69 -6.14 -22.63 2.76
C GLN A 69 -6.49 -22.56 4.25
N PRO A 70 -5.99 -23.48 5.11
CA PRO A 70 -6.26 -23.42 6.54
C PRO A 70 -5.77 -22.11 7.18
N ASN A 71 -6.57 -21.57 8.09
CA ASN A 71 -6.32 -20.33 8.83
C ASN A 71 -6.19 -19.07 7.96
N THR A 72 -6.87 -19.04 6.82
CA THR A 72 -6.90 -17.86 5.94
C THR A 72 -8.33 -17.35 5.73
N TRP A 73 -8.44 -16.06 5.49
CA TRP A 73 -9.55 -15.50 4.73
C TRP A 73 -9.35 -15.87 3.26
N SER A 74 -10.25 -16.70 2.75
CA SER A 74 -10.19 -17.23 1.39
C SER A 74 -11.27 -16.60 0.51
N LEU A 75 -10.90 -16.27 -0.73
CA LEU A 75 -11.83 -15.95 -1.83
C LEU A 75 -11.68 -17.02 -2.92
N PHE A 76 -12.73 -17.79 -3.19
CA PHE A 76 -12.71 -18.88 -4.18
C PHE A 76 -14.09 -19.12 -4.79
N GLN A 77 -14.15 -19.89 -5.88
CA GLN A 77 -15.41 -20.25 -6.52
C GLN A 77 -15.96 -21.56 -5.92
N ASP A 78 -17.24 -21.58 -5.52
CA ASP A 78 -17.93 -22.71 -4.93
C ASP A 78 -19.34 -22.82 -5.52
N GLY A 79 -19.64 -23.93 -6.20
CA GLY A 79 -20.97 -24.16 -6.78
C GLY A 79 -21.44 -23.09 -7.78
N GLY A 80 -20.51 -22.43 -8.48
CA GLY A 80 -20.82 -21.34 -9.42
C GLY A 80 -21.00 -19.96 -8.78
N LEU A 81 -20.89 -19.86 -7.45
CA LEU A 81 -20.87 -18.60 -6.71
C LEU A 81 -19.45 -18.29 -6.21
N TRP A 82 -19.19 -17.02 -5.94
CA TRP A 82 -17.98 -16.58 -5.26
C TRP A 82 -18.18 -16.68 -3.76
N SER A 83 -17.30 -17.40 -3.08
CA SER A 83 -17.34 -17.67 -1.65
C SER A 83 -16.22 -16.92 -0.94
N VAL A 84 -16.58 -16.20 0.11
CA VAL A 84 -15.63 -15.58 1.05
C VAL A 84 -15.85 -16.16 2.44
N ARG A 85 -14.81 -16.74 3.03
CA ARG A 85 -14.86 -17.23 4.41
C ARG A 85 -13.48 -17.27 5.05
N TYR A 86 -13.48 -17.29 6.38
CA TYR A 86 -12.31 -17.72 7.13
C TYR A 86 -12.32 -19.25 7.25
N VAL A 87 -11.25 -19.91 6.82
CA VAL A 87 -11.11 -21.37 6.86
C VAL A 87 -10.42 -21.76 8.17
N GLY A 88 -11.08 -22.53 9.04
CA GLY A 88 -10.53 -22.94 10.33
C GLY A 88 -11.37 -22.56 11.54
N ALA A 89 -12.48 -21.85 11.32
CA ALA A 89 -13.54 -21.66 12.30
C ALA A 89 -14.88 -22.12 11.70
N ASP A 90 -15.90 -22.32 12.54
CA ASP A 90 -17.29 -22.57 12.12
C ASP A 90 -17.94 -21.29 11.56
N TYR A 91 -17.27 -20.68 10.58
CA TYR A 91 -17.71 -19.45 9.93
C TYR A 91 -18.51 -19.79 8.67
N GLN A 92 -19.75 -19.33 8.62
CA GLN A 92 -20.60 -19.51 7.43
C GLN A 92 -20.03 -18.70 6.25
N PRO A 93 -19.90 -19.31 5.06
CA PRO A 93 -19.43 -18.59 3.88
C PRO A 93 -20.41 -17.49 3.49
N ALA A 94 -19.86 -16.33 3.13
CA ALA A 94 -20.61 -15.31 2.40
C ALA A 94 -20.51 -15.63 0.91
N LEU A 95 -21.65 -15.76 0.24
CA LEU A 95 -21.76 -16.16 -1.16
C LEU A 95 -22.21 -14.97 -2.01
N PHE A 96 -21.61 -14.82 -3.19
CA PHE A 96 -21.84 -13.70 -4.10
C PHE A 96 -21.96 -14.19 -5.54
N ALA A 97 -22.77 -13.50 -6.34
CA ALA A 97 -22.87 -13.78 -7.77
C ALA A 97 -21.66 -13.20 -8.55
N GLN A 98 -21.11 -12.07 -8.10
CA GLN A 98 -20.04 -11.36 -8.78
C GLN A 98 -18.73 -11.39 -7.98
N LEU A 99 -17.60 -11.48 -8.69
CA LEU A 99 -16.26 -11.44 -8.09
C LEU A 99 -15.99 -10.11 -7.39
N SER A 100 -16.44 -9.00 -7.96
CA SER A 100 -16.32 -7.65 -7.40
C SER A 100 -16.96 -7.54 -6.02
N ASP A 101 -18.19 -8.01 -5.85
CA ASP A 101 -18.90 -7.99 -4.58
C ASP A 101 -18.19 -8.82 -3.51
N ALA A 102 -17.74 -10.01 -3.89
CA ALA A 102 -16.95 -10.87 -3.03
C ALA A 102 -15.61 -10.21 -2.62
N ALA A 103 -14.91 -9.59 -3.57
CA ALA A 103 -13.67 -8.86 -3.33
C ALA A 103 -13.87 -7.68 -2.36
N PHE A 104 -14.91 -6.87 -2.56
CA PHE A 104 -15.25 -5.77 -1.65
C PHE A 104 -15.61 -6.26 -0.25
N PHE A 105 -16.37 -7.35 -0.16
CA PHE A 105 -16.69 -7.97 1.12
C PHE A 105 -15.42 -8.45 1.84
N LEU A 106 -14.52 -9.14 1.13
CA LEU A 106 -13.25 -9.60 1.69
C LEU A 106 -12.41 -8.42 2.18
N LYS A 107 -12.19 -7.38 1.36
CA LYS A 107 -11.46 -6.17 1.79
C LYS A 107 -12.03 -5.55 3.06
N SER A 108 -13.37 -5.52 3.17
CA SER A 108 -14.05 -5.01 4.36
C SER A 108 -13.73 -5.87 5.59
N LYS A 109 -13.79 -7.20 5.46
CA LYS A 109 -13.43 -8.13 6.55
C LYS A 109 -11.98 -8.02 6.98
N LEU A 110 -11.06 -7.85 6.04
CA LEU A 110 -9.63 -7.67 6.35
C LEU A 110 -9.39 -6.39 7.15
N ARG A 111 -10.02 -5.28 6.76
CA ARG A 111 -9.92 -4.01 7.50
C ARG A 111 -10.56 -4.08 8.89
N GLU A 112 -11.75 -4.68 9.00
CA GLU A 112 -12.44 -4.87 10.29
C GLU A 112 -11.61 -5.69 11.28
N ASN A 113 -10.84 -6.65 10.78
CA ASN A 113 -10.05 -7.58 11.60
C ASN A 113 -8.54 -7.27 11.59
N ALA A 114 -8.12 -6.14 11.04
CA ALA A 114 -6.71 -5.85 10.77
C ALA A 114 -5.80 -6.02 11.99
N GLN A 115 -6.30 -5.64 13.19
CA GLN A 115 -5.56 -5.80 14.45
C GLN A 115 -5.24 -7.26 14.80
N TYR A 116 -6.09 -8.22 14.40
CA TYR A 116 -5.90 -9.65 14.67
C TYR A 116 -5.16 -10.37 13.54
N LEU A 117 -5.14 -9.76 12.36
CA LEU A 117 -4.48 -10.27 11.17
C LEU A 117 -3.16 -9.54 10.91
N ALA A 118 -2.68 -8.79 11.90
CA ALA A 118 -1.52 -7.93 11.79
C ALA A 118 -0.27 -8.74 11.43
N ARG A 119 0.62 -8.14 10.64
CA ARG A 119 1.97 -8.68 10.41
C ARG A 119 2.72 -8.80 11.72
N GLU A 120 3.43 -9.90 11.89
CA GLU A 120 4.38 -10.01 12.99
C GLU A 120 5.58 -9.09 12.71
N PHE A 121 6.24 -8.68 13.78
CA PHE A 121 7.55 -8.05 13.67
C PHE A 121 8.52 -9.00 12.95
N GLU A 122 9.30 -8.47 12.00
CA GLU A 122 10.25 -9.21 11.14
C GLU A 122 9.65 -10.15 10.08
N GLU A 123 8.33 -10.16 9.90
CA GLU A 123 7.72 -10.93 8.81
C GLU A 123 8.26 -10.50 7.44
N ILE A 124 8.71 -11.47 6.64
CA ILE A 124 9.19 -11.24 5.28
C ILE A 124 8.00 -10.94 4.37
N ILE A 125 8.10 -9.87 3.59
CA ILE A 125 7.10 -9.40 2.64
C ILE A 125 7.41 -9.96 1.26
N ASP A 126 6.41 -10.55 0.61
CA ASP A 126 6.49 -10.98 -0.79
C ASP A 126 6.41 -9.77 -1.74
N ASP A 127 7.03 -9.88 -2.92
CA ASP A 127 6.98 -8.83 -3.96
C ASP A 127 5.54 -8.42 -4.31
N ARG A 128 4.60 -9.37 -4.25
CA ARG A 128 3.18 -9.14 -4.56
C ARG A 128 2.43 -8.33 -3.52
N ASP A 129 2.96 -8.22 -2.31
CA ASP A 129 2.31 -7.48 -1.23
C ASP A 129 2.80 -6.02 -1.11
N CYS A 130 3.65 -5.59 -2.05
CA CYS A 130 4.31 -4.29 -2.04
C CYS A 130 3.75 -3.31 -3.10
N GLY A 131 2.66 -3.67 -3.79
CA GLY A 131 2.34 -3.29 -5.16
C GLY A 131 2.10 -1.82 -5.54
N THR A 132 2.14 -0.83 -4.64
CA THR A 132 1.54 0.49 -4.94
C THR A 132 2.49 1.70 -4.92
N PHE A 133 3.78 1.57 -4.61
CA PHE A 133 4.59 2.74 -4.19
C PHE A 133 5.81 3.12 -5.05
N MET A 134 6.04 2.51 -6.20
CA MET A 134 7.32 2.67 -6.93
C MET A 134 7.25 3.61 -8.14
N ALA A 135 8.26 4.47 -8.29
CA ALA A 135 8.42 5.35 -9.46
C ALA A 135 8.97 4.60 -10.69
N GLN A 136 8.75 5.14 -11.88
CA GLN A 136 9.15 4.52 -13.17
C GLN A 136 10.66 4.31 -13.34
N HIS A 137 11.48 5.08 -12.64
CA HIS A 137 12.95 5.09 -12.78
C HIS A 137 13.68 4.26 -11.73
N GLU A 138 12.93 3.54 -10.89
CA GLU A 138 13.49 2.79 -9.79
C GLU A 138 13.49 1.29 -10.04
N PRO A 139 14.45 0.54 -9.48
CA PRO A 139 14.35 -0.91 -9.44
C PRO A 139 13.05 -1.31 -8.75
N GLY A 140 12.22 -2.13 -9.38
CA GLY A 140 11.02 -2.66 -8.74
C GLY A 140 11.35 -3.53 -7.51
N PHE A 141 10.34 -3.83 -6.68
CA PHE A 141 10.52 -4.61 -5.45
C PHE A 141 11.28 -5.94 -5.62
N GLY A 142 11.15 -6.57 -6.80
CA GLY A 142 11.87 -7.80 -7.16
C GLY A 142 13.40 -7.66 -7.14
N ALA A 143 13.95 -6.45 -7.21
CA ALA A 143 15.38 -6.16 -7.06
C ALA A 143 15.88 -6.32 -5.62
N PHE A 144 14.99 -6.49 -4.64
CA PHE A 144 15.33 -6.55 -3.23
C PHE A 144 14.91 -7.88 -2.59
N ALA A 145 15.79 -8.45 -1.76
CA ALA A 145 15.55 -9.60 -0.90
C ALA A 145 15.19 -9.14 0.52
N ASP A 146 14.77 -10.09 1.38
CA ASP A 146 14.53 -9.87 2.82
C ASP A 146 13.71 -8.61 3.13
N LYS A 147 12.64 -8.39 2.36
CA LYS A 147 11.80 -7.22 2.55
C LYS A 147 11.02 -7.34 3.85
N ARG A 148 11.03 -6.33 4.71
CA ARG A 148 10.26 -6.32 5.98
C ARG A 148 9.76 -4.92 6.30
N ILE A 149 8.73 -4.83 7.13
CA ILE A 149 8.30 -3.56 7.70
C ILE A 149 9.24 -3.21 8.85
N VAL A 150 9.81 -2.01 8.83
CA VAL A 150 10.62 -1.46 9.91
C VAL A 150 10.07 -0.12 10.39
N SER A 151 10.21 0.12 11.70
CA SER A 151 9.96 1.42 12.29
C SER A 151 11.29 2.12 12.54
N LEU A 152 11.54 3.15 11.74
CA LEU A 152 12.73 3.99 11.84
C LEU A 152 12.49 5.11 12.85
N ARG A 153 13.54 5.46 13.59
CA ARG A 153 13.51 6.59 14.53
C ARG A 153 13.89 7.87 13.80
N ALA A 154 13.49 9.01 14.36
CA ALA A 154 14.01 10.28 13.89
C ALA A 154 15.55 10.29 13.93
N CYS A 155 16.14 11.06 13.03
CA CYS A 155 17.58 11.20 12.79
C CYS A 155 18.29 10.03 12.11
N GLU A 156 17.57 9.06 11.57
CA GLU A 156 18.15 8.14 10.58
C GLU A 156 18.56 8.91 9.31
N ASP A 157 19.75 8.63 8.82
CA ASP A 157 20.33 9.27 7.63
C ASP A 157 20.25 8.32 6.43
N PHE A 158 19.81 8.88 5.31
CA PHE A 158 19.76 8.19 4.02
C PHE A 158 20.54 8.92 2.97
N ASP A 159 20.82 8.24 1.87
CA ASP A 159 21.36 8.84 0.67
C ASP A 159 20.76 8.23 -0.60
N HIS A 160 20.94 8.94 -1.72
CA HIS A 160 20.35 8.57 -2.98
C HIS A 160 21.13 9.19 -4.16
N TYR A 161 21.22 8.45 -5.27
CA TYR A 161 21.74 8.91 -6.55
C TYR A 161 20.56 9.05 -7.52
N GLY A 162 20.11 10.27 -7.80
CA GLY A 162 18.95 10.48 -8.67
C GLY A 162 18.06 11.68 -8.35
N HIS A 163 16.78 11.52 -8.66
CA HIS A 163 15.79 12.59 -8.72
C HIS A 163 14.89 12.61 -7.49
N TYR A 164 14.24 13.74 -7.24
CA TYR A 164 13.28 13.84 -6.13
C TYR A 164 11.95 13.09 -6.40
N GLU A 165 11.78 12.54 -7.60
CA GLU A 165 10.61 11.74 -7.99
C GLU A 165 10.74 10.27 -7.57
N ASP A 166 11.95 9.86 -7.18
CA ASP A 166 12.26 8.53 -6.68
C ASP A 166 11.70 8.33 -5.26
N THR A 167 11.52 7.08 -4.84
CA THR A 167 10.91 6.65 -3.58
C THR A 167 11.82 5.73 -2.75
N ILE A 168 12.92 5.26 -3.31
CA ILE A 168 13.94 4.42 -2.68
C ILE A 168 15.14 5.26 -2.29
N LEU A 169 15.48 5.14 -1.01
CA LEU A 169 16.73 5.63 -0.46
C LEU A 169 17.53 4.49 0.16
N PHE A 170 18.85 4.64 0.22
CA PHE A 170 19.71 3.69 0.91
C PHE A 170 20.16 4.25 2.26
N ALA A 171 20.58 3.37 3.17
CA ALA A 171 21.29 3.79 4.38
C ALA A 171 22.48 4.68 4.00
N ALA A 172 22.63 5.83 4.65
CA ALA A 172 23.69 6.78 4.31
C ALA A 172 25.08 6.14 4.38
N GLY A 173 25.89 6.34 3.34
CA GLY A 173 27.23 5.77 3.20
C GLY A 173 27.26 4.37 2.57
N THR A 174 26.12 3.83 2.11
CA THR A 174 26.10 2.56 1.37
C THR A 174 26.97 2.65 0.11
N PRO A 175 28.02 1.81 -0.07
CA PRO A 175 28.83 1.78 -1.28
C PRO A 175 27.98 1.58 -2.53
N PHE A 176 28.35 2.20 -3.65
CA PHE A 176 27.57 2.13 -4.89
C PHE A 176 27.35 0.68 -5.35
N GLU A 177 28.39 -0.14 -5.25
CA GLU A 177 28.37 -1.56 -5.63
C GLU A 177 27.44 -2.40 -4.74
N GLN A 178 27.12 -1.92 -3.54
CA GLN A 178 26.14 -2.58 -2.66
C GLN A 178 24.70 -2.18 -3.00
N ARG A 179 24.47 -1.19 -3.86
CA ARG A 179 23.14 -0.76 -4.28
C ARG A 179 22.62 -1.56 -5.46
N SER A 180 23.51 -2.23 -6.21
CA SER A 180 23.18 -2.98 -7.42
C SER A 180 22.37 -2.14 -8.42
N GLN A 181 22.87 -0.93 -8.67
CA GLN A 181 22.31 0.04 -9.61
C GLN A 181 23.12 0.09 -10.92
N PRO A 182 22.51 0.44 -12.07
CA PRO A 182 23.24 0.67 -13.32
C PRO A 182 24.39 1.68 -13.15
N GLU A 183 25.52 1.47 -13.82
CA GLU A 183 26.70 2.35 -13.67
C GLU A 183 26.41 3.82 -14.07
N GLU A 184 25.46 4.06 -14.98
CA GLU A 184 24.98 5.40 -15.34
C GLU A 184 24.40 6.18 -14.16
N ASP A 185 23.87 5.49 -13.14
CA ASP A 185 23.34 6.13 -11.93
C ASP A 185 24.45 6.83 -11.13
N ARG A 186 25.71 6.38 -11.25
CA ARG A 186 26.84 7.00 -10.56
C ARG A 186 27.06 8.45 -10.98
N ALA A 187 26.64 8.80 -12.20
CA ALA A 187 26.73 10.17 -12.73
C ALA A 187 25.56 11.07 -12.26
N LYS A 188 24.50 10.49 -11.68
CA LYS A 188 23.35 11.25 -11.18
C LYS A 188 23.72 12.06 -9.93
N PRO A 189 22.96 13.12 -9.59
CA PRO A 189 23.20 13.89 -8.38
C PRO A 189 23.14 13.02 -7.12
N TYR A 190 24.21 13.05 -6.33
CA TYR A 190 24.25 12.42 -5.01
C TYR A 190 23.67 13.36 -3.95
N ARG A 191 22.71 12.85 -3.17
CA ARG A 191 21.99 13.61 -2.14
C ARG A 191 21.95 12.83 -0.84
N ARG A 192 21.91 13.55 0.29
CA ARG A 192 21.77 12.98 1.62
C ARG A 192 20.56 13.55 2.31
N PHE A 193 19.84 12.71 3.03
CA PHE A 193 18.60 13.07 3.69
C PHE A 193 18.63 12.62 5.15
N ARG A 194 17.87 13.31 5.99
CA ARG A 194 17.62 12.90 7.36
C ARG A 194 16.14 12.79 7.63
N LEU A 195 15.75 11.72 8.30
CA LEU A 195 14.42 11.54 8.84
C LEU A 195 14.17 12.47 10.03
N LEU A 196 13.10 13.25 10.00
CA LEU A 196 12.78 14.19 11.09
C LEU A 196 11.83 13.61 12.14
N GLN A 197 11.07 12.57 11.80
CA GLN A 197 10.07 11.95 12.66
C GLN A 197 10.07 10.44 12.49
N ALA A 198 9.61 9.69 13.48
CA ALA A 198 9.52 8.23 13.35
C ALA A 198 8.64 7.86 12.16
N LEU A 199 9.08 6.85 11.40
CA LEU A 199 8.40 6.42 10.17
C LEU A 199 8.42 4.91 10.06
N THR A 200 7.27 4.32 9.75
CA THR A 200 7.15 2.90 9.44
C THR A 200 7.10 2.74 7.93
N LEU A 201 7.99 1.93 7.37
CA LEU A 201 8.13 1.71 5.93
C LEU A 201 8.69 0.32 5.62
N VAL A 202 8.82 -0.01 4.34
CA VAL A 202 9.44 -1.27 3.90
C VAL A 202 10.94 -1.07 3.72
N HIS A 203 11.75 -1.92 4.34
CA HIS A 203 13.16 -2.06 3.98
C HIS A 203 13.37 -3.34 3.16
N GLY A 204 14.46 -3.39 2.40
CA GLY A 204 14.94 -4.58 1.72
C GLY A 204 16.44 -4.57 1.50
N VAL A 205 17.01 -5.70 1.11
CA VAL A 205 18.43 -5.87 0.80
C VAL A 205 18.60 -5.97 -0.71
N ALA A 206 19.41 -5.09 -1.31
CA ALA A 206 19.65 -5.12 -2.75
C ALA A 206 20.22 -6.48 -3.20
N LYS A 207 19.58 -7.13 -4.17
CA LYS A 207 20.08 -8.38 -4.76
C LYS A 207 21.24 -8.07 -5.73
N PRO A 208 22.19 -9.00 -5.93
CA PRO A 208 23.23 -8.85 -6.94
C PRO A 208 22.63 -8.58 -8.34
N ALA A 209 23.07 -7.52 -8.99
CA ALA A 209 22.70 -7.14 -10.36
C ALA A 209 23.78 -6.27 -10.99
N TYR A 210 23.76 -6.10 -12.31
CA TYR A 210 24.70 -5.26 -13.08
C TYR A 210 26.20 -5.57 -12.82
N GLY A 211 26.53 -6.83 -12.51
CA GLY A 211 27.90 -7.24 -12.16
C GLY A 211 28.36 -6.78 -10.76
N GLN A 212 27.44 -6.28 -9.94
CA GLN A 212 27.69 -5.79 -8.59
C GLN A 212 27.18 -6.78 -7.53
N PRO A 213 27.82 -6.86 -6.35
CA PRO A 213 27.48 -7.81 -5.30
C PRO A 213 26.15 -7.51 -4.58
N GLY A 214 25.69 -6.26 -4.57
CA GLY A 214 24.51 -5.89 -3.79
C GLY A 214 24.75 -5.96 -2.28
N GLY A 215 23.69 -6.19 -1.51
CA GLY A 215 23.74 -6.31 -0.04
C GLY A 215 23.47 -5.02 0.74
N GLY A 216 23.31 -3.89 0.06
CA GLY A 216 22.97 -2.61 0.67
C GLY A 216 21.52 -2.57 1.15
N TRP A 217 21.28 -1.83 2.23
CA TRP A 217 19.95 -1.63 2.80
C TRP A 217 19.23 -0.50 2.08
N ALA A 218 18.13 -0.86 1.41
CA ALA A 218 17.22 0.07 0.76
C ALA A 218 15.95 0.24 1.59
N TYR A 219 15.40 1.44 1.55
CA TYR A 219 14.17 1.84 2.23
C TYR A 219 13.21 2.41 1.20
N MET A 220 12.04 1.79 1.06
CA MET A 220 11.01 2.14 0.09
C MET A 220 9.95 3.01 0.77
N PHE A 221 9.88 4.27 0.36
CA PHE A 221 8.93 5.23 0.88
C PHE A 221 7.61 5.12 0.13
N GLY A 222 6.48 5.31 0.82
CA GLY A 222 5.15 5.35 0.18
C GLY A 222 4.87 6.60 -0.65
N GLN A 223 5.84 7.52 -0.74
CA GLN A 223 5.74 8.81 -1.41
C GLN A 223 7.11 9.21 -1.95
N THR A 224 7.14 10.13 -2.92
CA THR A 224 8.41 10.58 -3.52
C THR A 224 9.27 11.34 -2.52
N ILE A 225 10.59 11.36 -2.73
CA ILE A 225 11.53 12.14 -1.92
C ILE A 225 11.09 13.61 -1.87
N GLY A 226 10.67 14.19 -2.99
CA GLY A 226 10.19 15.57 -3.08
C GLY A 226 8.94 15.82 -2.22
N GLN A 227 7.98 14.89 -2.21
CA GLN A 227 6.82 14.97 -1.32
C GLN A 227 7.23 14.84 0.15
N ALA A 228 8.14 13.92 0.47
CA ALA A 228 8.64 13.74 1.83
C ALA A 228 9.40 14.97 2.36
N LEU A 229 10.13 15.67 1.50
CA LEU A 229 10.74 16.96 1.81
C LEU A 229 9.68 18.05 2.03
N GLY A 230 8.72 18.17 1.11
CA GLY A 230 7.65 19.18 1.18
C GLY A 230 6.77 19.05 2.43
N GLN A 231 6.56 17.84 2.92
CA GLN A 231 5.82 17.55 4.16
C GLN A 231 6.67 17.66 5.43
N GLY A 232 8.00 17.84 5.31
CA GLY A 232 8.90 17.84 6.47
C GLY A 232 9.13 16.48 7.12
N THR A 233 8.86 15.37 6.39
CA THR A 233 9.24 14.03 6.85
C THR A 233 10.75 13.83 6.70
N LEU A 234 11.31 14.30 5.59
CA LEU A 234 12.75 14.34 5.33
C LEU A 234 13.26 15.78 5.30
N VAL A 235 14.56 15.94 5.55
CA VAL A 235 15.31 17.15 5.20
C VAL A 235 16.55 16.78 4.40
N GLU A 236 16.88 17.55 3.37
CA GLU A 236 18.12 17.38 2.62
C GLU A 236 19.29 18.00 3.38
N LEU A 237 20.34 17.22 3.59
CA LEU A 237 21.54 17.62 4.32
C LEU A 237 22.51 18.30 3.36
N SER A 238 22.53 19.63 3.39
CA SER A 238 23.45 20.43 2.57
C SER A 238 24.91 20.36 3.06
N ARG A 239 25.12 20.25 4.39
CA ARG A 239 26.37 19.83 5.08
C ARG A 239 25.98 19.27 6.46
N PHE A 240 26.74 18.32 7.01
CA PHE A 240 26.48 17.63 8.29
C PHE A 240 25.84 18.54 9.35
N SER A 241 24.53 18.38 9.57
CA SER A 241 23.86 18.91 10.77
C SER A 241 23.82 17.79 11.80
N PRO A 242 24.09 18.03 13.09
CA PRO A 242 23.85 17.04 14.14
C PRO A 242 22.34 16.80 14.33
N CYS A 243 21.97 15.61 14.81
CA CYS A 243 20.58 15.27 15.12
C CYS A 243 20.04 16.28 16.15
N ARG A 244 18.97 17.00 15.80
CA ARG A 244 18.22 17.83 16.74
C ARG A 244 16.78 17.36 16.67
N ALA A 245 16.29 16.78 17.76
CA ALA A 245 14.87 16.52 17.90
C ALA A 245 14.10 17.85 17.71
N PRO A 246 12.89 17.84 17.11
CA PRO A 246 12.09 19.05 17.01
C PRO A 246 11.91 19.62 18.42
N SER A 247 12.36 20.86 18.62
CA SER A 247 12.17 21.57 19.88
C SER A 247 10.66 21.71 20.10
N SER A 248 10.13 21.04 21.11
CA SER A 248 8.84 21.38 21.70
C SER A 248 8.84 22.88 21.95
N GLY A 249 7.91 23.60 21.31
CA GLY A 249 7.92 25.05 21.23
C GLY A 249 8.11 25.69 22.60
N GLN A 250 9.10 26.57 22.71
CA GLN A 250 9.17 27.52 23.81
C GLN A 250 7.91 28.38 23.76
N ALA A 251 7.06 28.25 24.79
CA ALA A 251 6.01 29.22 25.06
C ALA A 251 6.66 30.61 25.20
N PRO A 252 6.08 31.67 24.63
CA PRO A 252 6.61 33.01 24.79
C PRO A 252 6.50 33.39 26.28
N GLN A 253 7.65 33.64 26.91
CA GLN A 253 7.68 34.34 28.18
C GLN A 253 7.19 35.76 27.90
N GLN A 254 5.97 36.07 28.35
CA GLN A 254 5.48 37.43 28.40
C GLN A 254 6.17 38.13 29.58
N GLY A 255 6.88 39.20 29.26
CA GLY A 255 7.31 40.23 30.21
C GLY A 255 6.39 41.45 30.11
#